data_AF-A0A2T0RXY7-F1
#
_entry.id   AF-A0A2T0RXY7-F1
#
_cell.length_a   1.000
_cell.length_b   1.000
_cell.length_c   1.000
_cell.angle_alpha   90.00
_cell.angle_beta   90.00
_cell.angle_gamma   90.00
#
_symmetry.space_group_name_H-M   'P 1'
#
loop_
_entity.id
_entity.type
_entity.pdbx_description
1 polymer ?
#
loop_
_entity_poly.entity_id
_entity_poly.type
_entity_poly.pdbx_seq_one_letter_code
_entity_poly.pdbx_strand_id
1 'polypeptide(L)'
;MTTYREELFALYSVCSDAALERILSRHEVDHCYDVYIRLKLSFVKGVTLEQFKAMPAASRTVANTKGYTAYRAWLHSRITHGR
;
A
#
# COMPACT_ATOMS: atom_id res chain seq x y z
N MET A 1 18.26 -7.92 -5.49
CA MET A 1 17.87 -6.53 -5.16
C MET A 1 16.37 -6.53 -4.95
N THR A 2 15.90 -6.24 -3.74
CA THR A 2 14.47 -6.02 -3.49
C THR A 2 14.02 -4.74 -4.20
N THR A 3 12.84 -4.80 -4.80
CA THR A 3 12.20 -3.60 -5.36
C THR A 3 11.57 -2.78 -4.25
N TYR A 4 11.48 -1.46 -4.43
CA TYR A 4 10.78 -0.55 -3.50
C TYR A 4 9.39 -1.05 -3.07
N ARG A 5 8.69 -1.73 -3.98
CA ARG A 5 7.37 -2.30 -3.73
C ARG A 5 7.40 -3.50 -2.79
N GLU A 6 8.41 -4.34 -2.87
CA GLU A 6 8.57 -5.50 -1.99
C GLU A 6 8.89 -5.07 -0.56
N GLU A 7 9.70 -4.03 -0.40
CA GLU A 7 10.02 -3.42 0.91
C GLU A 7 8.76 -2.85 1.56
N LEU A 8 7.96 -2.08 0.80
CA LEU A 8 6.68 -1.56 1.28
C LEU A 8 5.69 -2.68 1.62
N PHE A 9 5.69 -3.77 0.85
CA PHE A 9 4.83 -4.92 1.14
C PHE A 9 5.26 -5.62 2.43
N ALA A 10 6.56 -5.84 2.65
CA ALA A 10 7.05 -6.45 3.88
C ALA A 10 6.68 -5.60 5.12
N LEU A 11 6.86 -4.28 5.05
CA LEU A 11 6.45 -3.37 6.12
C LEU A 11 4.94 -3.39 6.36
N TYR A 12 4.14 -3.42 5.29
CA TYR A 12 2.69 -3.53 5.42
C TYR A 12 2.26 -4.87 6.04
N SER A 13 2.93 -5.97 5.70
CA SER A 13 2.65 -7.27 6.32
C SER A 13 2.90 -7.25 7.83
N VAL A 14 4.01 -6.66 8.29
CA VAL A 14 4.27 -6.48 9.74
C VAL A 14 3.15 -5.68 10.42
N CYS A 15 2.69 -4.60 9.77
CA CYS A 15 1.55 -3.82 10.24
C CYS A 15 0.25 -4.64 10.32
N SER A 16 -0.01 -5.47 9.30
CA SER A 16 -1.19 -6.34 9.25
C SER A 16 -1.15 -7.40 10.36
N ASP A 17 0.01 -8.03 10.57
CA ASP A 17 0.20 -9.06 11.60
C ASP A 17 0.02 -8.46 12.99
N ALA A 18 0.65 -7.30 13.27
CA ALA A 18 0.49 -6.60 14.54
C ALA A 18 -0.98 -6.22 14.84
N ALA A 19 -1.75 -5.83 13.81
CA ALA A 19 -3.17 -5.50 13.95
C ALA A 19 -4.06 -6.73 14.21
N LEU A 20 -3.62 -7.93 13.83
CA LEU A 20 -4.31 -9.19 14.15
C LEU A 20 -4.05 -9.61 15.60
N GLU A 21 -2.88 -9.27 16.15
CA GLU A 21 -2.48 -9.66 17.51
C GLU A 21 -2.99 -8.69 18.58
N ARG A 22 -3.10 -7.40 18.27
CA ARG A 22 -3.50 -6.38 19.25
C ARG A 22 -4.12 -5.14 18.62
N ILE A 23 -4.79 -4.36 19.46
CA ILE A 23 -5.20 -3.00 19.12
C ILE A 23 -3.94 -2.13 18.97
N LEU A 24 -3.85 -1.47 17.81
CA LEU A 24 -2.77 -0.53 17.51
C LEU A 24 -3.05 0.84 18.13
N SER A 25 -1.99 1.50 18.57
CA SER A 25 -2.05 2.91 18.94
C SER A 25 -2.33 3.78 17.72
N ARG A 26 -2.80 5.02 17.95
CA ARG A 26 -3.09 5.96 16.86
C ARG A 26 -1.87 6.18 15.95
N HIS A 27 -0.69 6.34 16.55
CA HIS A 27 0.56 6.54 15.81
C HIS A 27 0.88 5.33 14.91
N GLU A 28 0.68 4.12 15.40
CA GLU A 28 0.88 2.90 14.60
C GLU A 28 -0.14 2.79 13.47
N VAL A 29 -1.40 3.11 13.72
CA VAL A 29 -2.43 3.15 12.66
C VAL A 29 -2.05 4.15 11.56
N ASP A 30 -1.63 5.36 11.93
CA ASP A 30 -1.25 6.40 10.97
C ASP A 30 -0.01 5.96 10.16
N HIS A 31 0.98 5.32 10.81
CA HIS A 31 2.15 4.75 10.14
C HIS A 31 1.76 3.64 9.14
N CYS A 32 0.98 2.66 9.60
CA CYS A 32 0.53 1.53 8.77
C CYS A 32 -0.33 2.00 7.59
N TYR A 33 -1.15 3.03 7.81
CA TYR A 33 -1.91 3.67 6.75
C TYR A 33 -1.00 4.32 5.70
N ASP A 34 0.00 5.11 6.12
CA ASP A 34 0.93 5.76 5.19
C ASP A 34 1.74 4.73 4.38
N VAL A 35 2.19 3.63 5.01
CA VAL A 35 2.85 2.51 4.30
C VAL A 35 1.90 1.89 3.29
N TYR A 36 0.65 1.62 3.66
CA TYR A 36 -0.34 1.02 2.77
C TYR A 36 -0.69 1.92 1.57
N ILE A 37 -0.81 3.23 1.78
CA ILE A 37 -1.01 4.18 0.69
C ILE A 37 0.20 4.18 -0.24
N ARG A 38 1.43 4.26 0.28
CA ARG A 38 2.65 4.20 -0.54
C ARG A 38 2.73 2.90 -1.35
N LEU A 39 2.37 1.77 -0.75
CA LEU A 39 2.32 0.48 -1.43
C LEU A 39 1.36 0.50 -2.62
N LYS A 40 0.12 0.97 -2.43
CA LYS A 40 -0.86 1.09 -3.53
C LYS A 40 -0.38 2.06 -4.62
N LEU A 41 0.14 3.22 -4.23
CA LEU A 41 0.63 4.23 -5.18
C LEU A 41 1.86 3.76 -5.94
N SER A 42 2.65 2.83 -5.41
CA SER A 42 3.77 2.24 -6.14
C SER A 42 3.34 1.57 -7.46
N PHE A 43 2.06 1.21 -7.62
CA PHE A 43 1.50 0.66 -8.86
C PHE A 43 0.97 1.73 -9.83
N VAL A 44 0.90 2.99 -9.40
CA VAL A 44 0.43 4.11 -10.22
C VAL A 44 1.63 4.92 -10.69
N LYS A 45 1.93 4.87 -11.99
CA LYS A 45 3.09 5.55 -12.56
C LYS A 45 3.00 7.07 -12.32
N GLY A 46 4.07 7.63 -11.76
CA GLY A 46 4.22 9.08 -11.59
C GLY A 46 3.35 9.69 -10.49
N VAL A 47 2.87 8.90 -9.53
CA VAL A 47 2.12 9.40 -8.37
C VAL A 47 2.87 9.08 -7.08
N THR A 48 3.51 10.09 -6.50
CA THR A 48 4.09 10.03 -5.16
C THR A 48 3.02 10.24 -4.08
N LEU A 49 3.36 9.96 -2.83
CA LEU A 49 2.47 10.25 -1.70
C LEU A 49 2.14 11.75 -1.59
N GLU A 50 3.13 12.62 -1.82
CA GLU A 50 2.94 14.07 -1.76
C GLU A 50 1.99 14.55 -2.86
N GLN A 51 2.20 14.10 -4.10
CA GLN A 51 1.30 14.38 -5.21
C GLN A 51 -0.11 13.87 -4.93
N PHE A 52 -0.23 12.65 -4.39
CA PHE A 52 -1.52 12.10 -3.99
C PHE A 52 -2.19 12.94 -2.90
N LYS A 53 -1.48 13.39 -1.87
CA LYS A 53 -2.05 14.24 -0.80
C LYS A 53 -2.51 15.60 -1.32
N ALA A 54 -1.83 16.15 -2.33
CA ALA A 54 -2.18 17.41 -2.98
C ALA A 54 -3.31 17.31 -4.02
N MET A 55 -3.68 16.09 -4.46
CA MET A 55 -4.73 15.91 -5.46
C MET A 55 -6.13 16.28 -4.93
N PRO A 56 -7.01 16.79 -5.80
CA PRO A 56 -8.44 16.89 -5.50
C PRO A 56 -9.01 15.54 -5.08
N ALA A 57 -10.06 15.55 -4.24
CA ALA A 57 -10.67 14.32 -3.72
C ALA A 57 -11.05 13.31 -4.81
N ALA A 58 -11.64 13.76 -5.91
CA ALA A 58 -11.99 12.90 -7.04
C ALA A 58 -10.75 12.22 -7.66
N SER A 59 -9.66 12.97 -7.89
CA SER A 59 -8.41 12.43 -8.43
C SER A 59 -7.73 11.46 -7.47
N ARG A 60 -7.78 11.73 -6.16
CA ARG A 60 -7.31 10.79 -5.12
C ARG A 60 -8.09 9.49 -5.17
N THR A 61 -9.41 9.54 -5.28
CA THR A 61 -10.24 8.34 -5.40
C THR A 61 -9.83 7.51 -6.61
N VAL A 62 -9.64 8.14 -7.77
CA VAL A 62 -9.18 7.45 -8.99
C VAL A 62 -7.81 6.79 -8.80
N ALA A 63 -6.82 7.53 -8.28
CA ALA A 63 -5.47 7.01 -8.05
C ALA A 63 -5.47 5.86 -7.03
N ASN A 64 -6.21 6.00 -5.93
CA ASN A 64 -6.35 4.98 -4.90
C ASN A 64 -6.99 3.70 -5.44
N THR A 65 -8.07 3.82 -6.22
CA THR A 65 -8.75 2.66 -6.83
C THR A 65 -7.83 1.95 -7.81
N LYS A 66 -7.17 2.68 -8.72
CA LYS A 66 -6.20 2.09 -9.67
C LYS A 66 -5.07 1.36 -8.95
N GLY A 67 -4.47 2.01 -7.94
CA GLY A 67 -3.40 1.41 -7.15
C GLY A 67 -3.84 0.17 -6.39
N TYR A 68 -5.04 0.20 -5.79
CA TYR A 68 -5.61 -0.95 -5.09
C TYR A 68 -5.87 -2.13 -6.03
N THR A 69 -6.52 -1.91 -7.17
CA THR A 69 -6.80 -2.96 -8.17
C THR A 69 -5.50 -3.64 -8.64
N ALA A 70 -4.48 -2.85 -8.96
CA ALA A 70 -3.18 -3.37 -9.38
C ALA A 70 -2.45 -4.13 -8.26
N TYR A 71 -2.48 -3.62 -7.03
CA TYR A 71 -1.95 -4.32 -5.85
C TYR A 71 -2.61 -5.69 -5.65
N ARG A 72 -3.95 -5.76 -5.74
CA ARG A 72 -4.69 -7.02 -5.61
C ARG A 72 -4.34 -8.02 -6.71
N ALA A 73 -4.21 -7.55 -7.95
CA ALA A 73 -3.78 -8.40 -9.06
C ALA A 73 -2.37 -8.97 -8.83
N TRP A 74 -1.44 -8.13 -8.35
CA TRP A 74 -0.07 -8.55 -8.01
C TRP A 74 -0.03 -9.55 -6.85
N LEU A 75 -0.83 -9.36 -5.80
CA LEU A 75 -0.97 -10.34 -4.72
C LEU A 75 -1.48 -11.69 -5.26
N HIS A 76 -2.50 -11.65 -6.11
CA HIS A 76 -3.09 -12.85 -6.69
C HIS A 76 -2.08 -13.60 -7.57
N SER A 77 -1.25 -12.89 -8.35
CA SER A 77 -0.20 -13.54 -9.15
C SER A 77 0.85 -14.24 -8.30
N ARG A 78 1.17 -13.69 -7.12
CA ARG A 78 2.14 -14.30 -6.19
C ARG A 78 1.62 -15.57 -5.54
N ILE A 79 0.32 -15.64 -5.26
CA ILE A 79 -0.33 -16.83 -4.69
C ILE A 79 -0.45 -17.94 -5.73
N THR A 80 -0.82 -17.58 -6.96
CA THR A 80 -1.06 -18.56 -8.05
C THR A 80 0.21 -19.11 -8.68
N HIS A 81 1.33 -18.38 -8.62
CA HIS A 81 2.62 -18.79 -9.21
C HIS A 81 3.68 -19.10 -8.15
N GLY A 82 3.25 -19.62 -6.98
CA GLY A 82 4.09 -19.82 -5.80
C GLY A 82 5.53 -20.24 -6.10
N ARG A 83 6.47 -19.36 -5.76
CA ARG A 83 7.75 -19.77 -5.19
C ARG A 83 7.61 -19.73 -3.68
#